data_AF-A0A0A2CQI6-F1
#
_entry.id   AF-A0A0A2CQI6-F1
#
_cell.length_a   1.000
_cell.length_b   1.000
_cell.length_c   1.000
_cell.angle_alpha   90.00
_cell.angle_beta   90.00
_cell.angle_gamma   90.00
#
_symmetry.space_group_name_H-M   'P 1'
#
loop_
_entity.id
_entity.type
_entity.pdbx_description
1 polymer ?
#
loop_
_entity_poly.entity_id
_entity_poly.type
_entity_poly.pdbx_seq_one_letter_code
_entity_poly.pdbx_strand_id
1 'polypeptide(L)'
;MVVNSWQQILIDFRDLGGIAENVDLREGQYGRGLFPLDPELPSKIQVPENLLIHSKYLYIDSKEIKIDSESPCTPETRKFIDNYLESIAFEASVWDVINGFEDGLRKLPLEVINILENLGALDLKTRHKGNWEEVIFSNFIQSRFVDYKKGKYLAPIFELINHNHNFQTFSTNGSAGLSTEKKKGDHEFLHSYSKGNDPIRMFFGYGFSSKEPFAFSFPIVINVSTTKKPVRIQGGSGIEGLIHLQNQDNELLLDYLPIGNKFDPTFPIRQLTATLKPFPEYKPREILNKAFTSNQEEICNLLLKLDQSNSKISSLLKEALCYQLSAIAYYW
;
A
#
# COMPACT_ATOMS: atom_id res chain seq x y z
N MET A 1 -30.12 1.68 -27.55
CA MET A 1 -28.69 1.36 -27.29
C MET A 1 -28.61 0.81 -25.89
N VAL A 2 -28.03 -0.38 -25.70
CA VAL A 2 -27.77 -0.91 -24.36
C VAL A 2 -26.59 -0.11 -23.81
N VAL A 3 -26.82 0.68 -22.77
CA VAL A 3 -25.74 1.39 -22.07
C VAL A 3 -24.93 0.32 -21.32
N ASN A 4 -23.63 0.21 -21.62
CA ASN A 4 -22.72 -0.65 -20.87
C ASN A 4 -22.74 -0.25 -19.37
N SER A 5 -22.64 -1.20 -18.44
CA SER A 5 -22.67 -0.94 -16.99
C SER A 5 -21.69 0.17 -16.59
N TRP A 6 -20.48 0.18 -17.17
CA TRP A 6 -19.49 1.23 -16.95
C TRP A 6 -19.97 2.63 -17.38
N GLN A 7 -20.61 2.75 -18.54
CA GLN A 7 -21.11 4.04 -19.02
C GLN A 7 -22.26 4.55 -18.16
N GLN A 8 -23.11 3.66 -17.64
CA GLN A 8 -24.15 4.04 -16.70
C GLN A 8 -23.56 4.54 -15.39
N ILE A 9 -22.54 3.86 -14.85
CA ILE A 9 -21.80 4.29 -13.66
C ILE A 9 -21.19 5.69 -13.86
N LEU A 10 -20.61 5.96 -15.05
CA LEU A 10 -20.06 7.28 -15.35
C LEU A 10 -21.14 8.37 -15.45
N ILE A 11 -22.34 8.05 -15.96
CA ILE A 11 -23.47 8.99 -15.99
C ILE A 11 -23.91 9.31 -14.57
N ASP A 12 -24.21 8.29 -13.76
CA ASP A 12 -24.69 8.45 -12.38
C ASP A 12 -23.65 9.20 -11.52
N PHE A 13 -22.36 8.89 -11.71
CA PHE A 13 -21.26 9.59 -11.03
C PHE A 13 -21.24 11.08 -11.36
N ARG A 14 -21.44 11.45 -12.64
CA ARG A 14 -21.47 12.85 -13.09
C ARG A 14 -22.72 13.58 -12.62
N ASP A 15 -23.87 12.91 -12.60
CA ASP A 15 -25.13 13.47 -12.10
C ASP A 15 -25.05 13.86 -10.62
N LEU A 16 -24.19 13.17 -9.86
CA LEU A 16 -23.90 13.47 -8.44
C LEU A 16 -22.74 14.45 -8.23
N GLY A 17 -22.26 15.10 -9.29
CA GLY A 17 -21.21 16.13 -9.25
C GLY A 17 -19.78 15.61 -9.45
N GLY A 18 -19.60 14.33 -9.75
CA GLY A 18 -18.32 13.76 -10.16
C GLY A 18 -17.87 14.28 -11.54
N ILE A 19 -16.56 14.31 -11.77
CA ILE A 19 -16.00 14.58 -13.10
C ILE A 19 -15.26 13.33 -13.56
N ALA A 20 -15.60 12.82 -14.73
CA ALA A 20 -14.88 11.73 -15.39
C ALA A 20 -14.83 12.04 -16.88
N GLU A 21 -13.80 12.73 -17.35
CA GLU A 21 -13.65 13.18 -18.73
C GLU A 21 -12.60 12.35 -19.43
N ASN A 22 -12.96 11.82 -20.61
CA ASN A 22 -12.05 11.01 -21.41
C ASN A 22 -11.48 9.83 -20.61
N VAL A 23 -12.34 9.02 -19.99
CA VAL A 23 -11.99 7.89 -19.10
C VAL A 23 -12.71 6.63 -19.54
N ASP A 24 -11.98 5.52 -19.49
CA ASP A 24 -12.45 4.17 -19.79
C ASP A 24 -11.87 3.16 -18.80
N LEU A 25 -12.59 2.06 -18.59
CA LEU A 25 -12.16 0.95 -17.73
C LEU A 25 -11.65 -0.19 -18.61
N ARG A 26 -10.39 -0.60 -18.42
CA ARG A 26 -9.78 -1.68 -19.23
C ARG A 26 -8.82 -2.53 -18.40
N GLU A 27 -8.44 -3.67 -18.96
CA GLU A 27 -7.32 -4.48 -18.46
C GLU A 27 -6.00 -3.97 -19.06
N GLY A 28 -4.99 -3.79 -18.21
CA GLY A 28 -3.63 -3.43 -18.59
C GLY A 28 -2.58 -4.27 -17.88
N GLN A 29 -1.33 -3.79 -17.87
CA GLN A 29 -0.21 -4.50 -17.26
C GLN A 29 -0.33 -4.67 -15.74
N TYR A 30 -1.10 -3.79 -15.09
CA TYR A 30 -1.36 -3.80 -13.64
C TYR A 30 -2.74 -4.40 -13.30
N GLY A 31 -3.37 -5.08 -14.28
CA GLY A 31 -4.75 -5.55 -14.18
C GLY A 31 -5.74 -4.46 -14.58
N ARG A 32 -6.94 -4.52 -14.01
CA ARG A 32 -8.00 -3.55 -14.29
C ARG A 32 -7.60 -2.17 -13.82
N GLY A 33 -7.71 -1.18 -14.70
CA GLY A 33 -7.32 0.20 -14.43
C GLY A 33 -8.10 1.20 -15.26
N LEU A 34 -7.79 2.48 -15.07
CA LEU A 34 -8.39 3.57 -15.81
C LEU A 34 -7.48 4.04 -16.95
N PHE A 35 -8.07 4.24 -18.12
CA PHE A 35 -7.38 4.59 -19.35
C PHE A 35 -8.09 5.77 -20.02
N PRO A 36 -7.37 6.62 -20.77
CA PRO A 36 -7.99 7.66 -21.55
C PRO A 36 -8.67 7.04 -22.77
N LEU A 37 -9.92 7.41 -23.08
CA LEU A 37 -10.61 6.96 -24.31
C LEU A 37 -9.80 7.35 -25.55
N ASP A 38 -9.34 8.59 -25.58
CA ASP A 38 -8.40 9.15 -26.55
C ASP A 38 -7.15 9.68 -25.82
N PRO A 39 -5.97 9.03 -25.94
CA PRO A 39 -4.73 9.50 -25.34
C PRO A 39 -4.27 10.89 -25.80
N GLU A 40 -4.80 11.40 -26.91
CA GLU A 40 -4.44 12.71 -27.46
C GLU A 40 -5.21 13.87 -26.83
N LEU A 41 -6.27 13.58 -26.06
CA LEU A 41 -7.08 14.56 -25.36
C LEU A 41 -6.75 14.57 -23.85
N PRO A 42 -6.90 15.72 -23.17
CA PRO A 42 -6.85 15.76 -21.71
C PRO A 42 -7.86 14.78 -21.09
N SER A 43 -7.48 14.20 -19.95
CA SER A 43 -8.39 13.36 -19.16
C SER A 43 -8.38 13.79 -17.71
N LYS A 44 -9.55 13.70 -17.07
CA LYS A 44 -9.74 14.19 -15.71
C LYS A 44 -10.69 13.30 -14.93
N ILE A 45 -10.33 13.04 -13.68
CA ILE A 45 -11.20 12.42 -12.69
C ILE A 45 -11.26 13.33 -11.47
N GLN A 46 -12.45 13.65 -10.99
CA GLN A 46 -12.67 14.35 -9.73
C GLN A 46 -13.81 13.70 -8.96
N VAL A 47 -13.52 13.27 -7.73
CA VAL A 47 -14.49 12.75 -6.77
C VAL A 47 -14.79 13.85 -5.74
N PRO A 48 -15.97 14.48 -5.77
CA PRO A 48 -16.36 15.49 -4.79
C PRO A 48 -16.59 14.86 -3.41
N GLU A 49 -16.54 15.67 -2.35
CA GLU A 49 -16.63 15.18 -0.97
C GLU A 49 -17.91 14.40 -0.66
N ASN A 50 -19.04 14.77 -1.28
CA ASN A 50 -20.31 14.07 -1.09
C ASN A 50 -20.30 12.64 -1.63
N LEU A 51 -19.36 12.28 -2.50
CA LEU A 51 -19.17 10.92 -3.02
C LEU A 51 -18.07 10.13 -2.27
N LEU A 52 -17.38 10.75 -1.31
CA LEU A 52 -16.38 10.07 -0.49
C LEU A 52 -17.05 9.39 0.70
N ILE A 53 -16.96 8.06 0.78
CA ILE A 53 -17.59 7.30 1.88
C ILE A 53 -16.52 6.86 2.88
N HIS A 54 -16.61 7.36 4.10
CA HIS A 54 -15.70 6.94 5.16
C HIS A 54 -15.90 5.44 5.45
N SER A 55 -14.81 4.68 5.56
CA SER A 55 -14.81 3.24 5.84
C SER A 55 -15.64 2.81 7.05
N LYS A 56 -15.84 3.69 8.05
CA LYS A 56 -16.64 3.39 9.25
C LYS A 56 -18.13 3.22 8.96
N TYR A 57 -18.61 3.71 7.81
CA TYR A 57 -19.99 3.59 7.35
C TYR A 57 -20.19 2.44 6.37
N LEU A 58 -19.16 1.62 6.17
CA LEU A 58 -19.21 0.46 5.30
C LEU A 58 -19.02 -0.79 6.14
N TYR A 59 -19.79 -1.81 5.85
CA TYR A 59 -19.66 -3.13 6.46
C TYR A 59 -19.89 -4.20 5.41
N ILE A 60 -19.47 -5.41 5.73
CA ILE A 60 -19.71 -6.58 4.89
C ILE A 60 -20.83 -7.44 5.49
N ASP A 61 -21.74 -7.90 4.64
CA ASP A 61 -22.79 -8.85 4.99
C ASP A 61 -23.08 -9.75 3.79
N SER A 62 -22.92 -11.06 3.97
CA SER A 62 -23.22 -12.07 2.95
C SER A 62 -22.42 -11.84 1.67
N LYS A 63 -21.13 -11.51 1.82
CA LYS A 63 -20.18 -11.15 0.74
C LYS A 63 -20.48 -9.87 -0.04
N GLU A 64 -21.45 -9.07 0.41
CA GLU A 64 -21.76 -7.77 -0.17
C GLU A 64 -21.26 -6.65 0.76
N ILE A 65 -20.70 -5.58 0.20
CA ILE A 65 -20.38 -4.38 0.97
C ILE A 65 -21.63 -3.50 0.99
N LYS A 66 -22.08 -3.16 2.21
CA LYS A 66 -23.28 -2.35 2.46
C LYS A 66 -22.93 -1.06 3.16
N ILE A 67 -23.76 -0.05 2.96
CA ILE A 67 -23.64 1.24 3.62
C ILE A 67 -24.52 1.25 4.87
N ASP A 68 -23.94 1.61 6.01
CA ASP A 68 -24.64 1.76 7.29
C ASP A 68 -25.75 2.83 7.22
N SER A 69 -26.86 2.63 7.94
CA SER A 69 -27.99 3.57 7.95
C SER A 69 -27.63 4.94 8.53
N GLU A 70 -26.64 5.01 9.42
CA GLU A 70 -26.12 6.24 10.03
C GLU A 70 -25.16 7.01 9.10
N SER A 71 -24.91 6.50 7.89
CA SER A 71 -24.12 7.19 6.89
C SER A 71 -24.80 8.50 6.47
N PRO A 72 -24.06 9.62 6.36
CA PRO A 72 -24.61 10.92 5.96
C PRO A 72 -24.95 11.00 4.46
N CYS A 73 -24.88 9.90 3.72
CA CYS A 73 -25.18 9.86 2.29
C CYS A 73 -26.64 10.19 2.01
N THR A 74 -26.89 10.94 0.94
CA THR A 74 -28.25 11.08 0.40
C THR A 74 -28.73 9.74 -0.18
N PRO A 75 -30.05 9.54 -0.35
CA PRO A 75 -30.58 8.33 -0.99
C PRO A 75 -30.02 8.07 -2.39
N GLU A 76 -29.81 9.13 -3.18
CA GLU A 76 -29.25 9.06 -4.53
C GLU A 76 -27.78 8.62 -4.49
N THR A 77 -27.00 9.20 -3.58
CA THR A 77 -25.59 8.82 -3.37
C THR A 77 -25.49 7.37 -2.93
N ARG A 78 -26.32 6.95 -1.96
CA ARG A 78 -26.35 5.56 -1.48
C ARG A 78 -26.63 4.59 -2.63
N LYS A 79 -27.68 4.85 -3.41
CA LYS A 79 -28.03 4.03 -4.57
C LYS A 79 -26.88 3.92 -5.57
N PHE A 80 -26.21 5.04 -5.86
CA PHE A 80 -25.04 5.04 -6.75
C PHE A 80 -23.90 4.19 -6.19
N ILE A 81 -23.54 4.36 -4.91
CA ILE A 81 -22.44 3.62 -4.28
C ILE A 81 -22.75 2.12 -4.21
N ASP A 82 -23.97 1.74 -3.85
CA ASP A 82 -24.40 0.33 -3.82
C ASP A 82 -24.23 -0.31 -5.20
N ASN A 83 -24.75 0.36 -6.24
CA ASN A 83 -24.59 -0.09 -7.63
C ASN A 83 -23.10 -0.16 -8.05
N TYR A 84 -22.29 0.83 -7.66
CA TYR A 84 -20.87 0.90 -7.99
C TYR A 84 -20.07 -0.24 -7.34
N LEU A 85 -20.35 -0.52 -6.06
CA LEU A 85 -19.73 -1.62 -5.33
C LEU A 85 -20.08 -2.97 -5.95
N GLU A 86 -21.36 -3.21 -6.23
CA GLU A 86 -21.84 -4.48 -6.79
C GLU A 86 -21.31 -4.72 -8.21
N SER A 87 -21.34 -3.70 -9.07
CA SER A 87 -21.08 -3.86 -10.50
C SER A 87 -19.63 -3.62 -10.93
N ILE A 88 -18.84 -2.90 -10.13
CA ILE A 88 -17.47 -2.50 -10.50
C ILE A 88 -16.49 -2.81 -9.37
N ALA A 89 -16.61 -2.16 -8.21
CA ALA A 89 -15.50 -2.12 -7.25
C ALA A 89 -15.31 -3.42 -6.47
N PHE A 90 -16.39 -4.15 -6.17
CA PHE A 90 -16.38 -5.35 -5.34
C PHE A 90 -17.22 -6.49 -5.94
N GLU A 91 -17.13 -6.65 -7.26
CA GLU A 91 -17.71 -7.80 -7.95
C GLU A 91 -17.05 -9.14 -7.52
N ALA A 92 -17.67 -10.27 -7.88
CA ALA A 92 -17.23 -11.61 -7.48
C ALA A 92 -15.74 -11.91 -7.83
N SER A 93 -15.23 -11.36 -8.93
CA SER A 93 -13.82 -11.54 -9.31
C SER A 93 -12.85 -10.92 -8.28
N VAL A 94 -13.22 -9.77 -7.70
CA VAL A 94 -12.43 -9.05 -6.69
C VAL A 94 -12.41 -9.85 -5.38
N TRP A 95 -13.56 -10.42 -5.01
CA TRP A 95 -13.64 -11.36 -3.89
C TRP A 95 -12.64 -12.50 -4.06
N ASP A 96 -12.66 -13.18 -5.20
CA ASP A 96 -11.82 -14.36 -5.45
C ASP A 96 -10.33 -14.02 -5.43
N VAL A 97 -9.95 -12.83 -5.94
CA VAL A 97 -8.57 -12.34 -5.89
C VAL A 97 -8.10 -12.12 -4.44
N ILE A 98 -8.89 -11.39 -3.64
CA ILE A 98 -8.54 -11.12 -2.24
C ILE A 98 -8.53 -12.41 -1.42
N ASN A 99 -9.53 -13.26 -1.62
CA ASN A 99 -9.64 -14.56 -0.98
C ASN A 99 -8.45 -15.46 -1.31
N GLY A 100 -8.06 -15.54 -2.59
CA GLY A 100 -6.90 -16.31 -3.01
C GLY A 100 -5.59 -15.78 -2.42
N PHE A 101 -5.47 -14.46 -2.25
CA PHE A 101 -4.33 -13.84 -1.58
C PHE A 101 -4.27 -14.22 -0.10
N GLU A 102 -5.34 -13.96 0.66
CA GLU A 102 -5.38 -14.20 2.10
C GLU A 102 -5.30 -15.68 2.46
N ASP A 103 -5.97 -16.55 1.70
CA ASP A 103 -5.88 -17.99 1.87
C ASP A 103 -4.48 -18.51 1.50
N GLY A 104 -3.88 -17.96 0.45
CA GLY A 104 -2.51 -18.30 0.07
C GLY A 104 -1.47 -17.88 1.12
N LEU A 105 -1.68 -16.79 1.86
CA LEU A 105 -0.83 -16.44 3.00
C LEU A 105 -0.86 -17.52 4.10
N ARG A 106 -2.04 -18.09 4.42
CA ARG A 106 -2.18 -19.20 5.39
C ARG A 106 -1.51 -20.48 4.94
N LYS A 107 -1.32 -20.65 3.63
CA LYS A 107 -0.73 -21.83 3.00
C LYS A 107 0.77 -21.68 2.71
N LEU A 108 1.39 -20.58 3.10
CA LEU A 108 2.84 -20.46 3.07
C LEU A 108 3.47 -21.55 3.95
N PRO A 109 4.70 -22.02 3.63
CA PRO A 109 5.41 -22.96 4.49
C PRO A 109 5.51 -22.44 5.92
N LEU A 110 5.30 -23.29 6.93
CA LEU A 110 5.29 -22.88 8.34
C LEU A 110 6.58 -22.16 8.74
N GLU A 111 7.73 -22.61 8.24
CA GLU A 111 9.02 -21.95 8.48
C GLU A 111 9.06 -20.52 7.93
N VAL A 112 8.45 -20.27 6.77
CA VAL A 112 8.34 -18.94 6.17
C VAL A 112 7.44 -18.04 7.02
N ILE A 113 6.28 -18.56 7.46
CA ILE A 113 5.36 -17.82 8.34
C ILE A 113 6.08 -17.41 9.63
N ASN A 114 6.78 -18.34 10.29
CA ASN A 114 7.51 -18.06 11.53
C ASN A 114 8.58 -16.98 11.34
N ILE A 115 9.32 -17.01 10.23
CA ILE A 115 10.32 -15.96 9.94
C ILE A 115 9.63 -14.62 9.72
N LEU A 116 8.57 -14.56 8.91
CA LEU A 116 7.83 -13.31 8.65
C LEU A 116 7.21 -12.71 9.92
N GLU A 117 6.71 -13.55 10.83
CA GLU A 117 6.19 -13.12 12.13
C GLU A 117 7.30 -12.58 13.04
N ASN A 118 8.46 -13.24 13.09
CA ASN A 118 9.61 -12.76 13.85
C ASN A 118 10.16 -11.43 13.29
N LEU A 119 10.08 -11.23 11.98
CA LEU A 119 10.43 -9.98 11.30
C LEU A 119 9.32 -8.91 11.41
N GLY A 120 8.21 -9.18 12.11
CA GLY A 120 7.08 -8.25 12.20
C GLY A 120 6.47 -7.87 10.84
N ALA A 121 6.77 -8.62 9.78
CA ALA A 121 6.28 -8.37 8.43
C ALA A 121 4.88 -8.96 8.21
N LEU A 122 4.53 -9.97 9.00
CA LEU A 122 3.24 -10.64 8.98
C LEU A 122 2.79 -10.91 10.42
N ASP A 123 1.50 -10.72 10.70
CA ASP A 123 0.85 -11.22 11.91
C ASP A 123 -0.47 -11.83 11.47
N LEU A 124 -0.47 -13.15 11.18
CA LEU A 124 -1.66 -13.83 10.69
C LEU A 124 -2.79 -13.83 11.73
N LYS A 125 -2.44 -13.86 13.02
CA LYS A 125 -3.43 -13.87 14.11
C LYS A 125 -4.21 -12.56 14.13
N THR A 126 -3.54 -11.43 14.00
CA THR A 126 -4.19 -10.11 13.93
C THR A 126 -4.86 -9.90 12.59
N ARG A 127 -4.18 -10.26 11.48
CA ARG A 127 -4.70 -10.07 10.11
C ARG A 127 -5.95 -10.89 9.83
N HIS A 128 -6.02 -12.13 10.33
CA HIS A 128 -7.15 -13.05 10.12
C HIS A 128 -8.08 -13.12 11.33
N LYS A 129 -8.08 -12.09 12.17
CA LYS A 129 -9.02 -11.96 13.29
C LYS A 129 -10.43 -11.69 12.75
N GLY A 130 -11.42 -12.37 13.33
CA GLY A 130 -12.83 -12.21 12.96
C GLY A 130 -13.32 -13.35 12.07
N ASN A 131 -14.47 -13.16 11.43
CA ASN A 131 -14.96 -14.08 10.41
C ASN A 131 -14.24 -13.83 9.07
N TRP A 132 -14.33 -14.79 8.14
CA TRP A 132 -13.56 -14.70 6.90
C TRP A 132 -14.01 -13.53 6.01
N GLU A 133 -15.29 -13.16 6.04
CA GLU A 133 -15.78 -12.00 5.28
C GLU A 133 -15.16 -10.70 5.79
N GLU A 134 -15.06 -10.53 7.11
CA GLU A 134 -14.38 -9.40 7.73
C GLU A 134 -12.89 -9.31 7.33
N VAL A 135 -12.22 -10.45 7.16
CA VAL A 135 -10.83 -10.49 6.67
C VAL A 135 -10.73 -9.97 5.23
N ILE A 136 -11.61 -10.46 4.34
CA ILE A 136 -11.67 -9.99 2.95
C ILE A 136 -11.98 -8.50 2.89
N PHE A 137 -12.95 -8.04 3.67
CA PHE A 137 -13.35 -6.64 3.73
C PHE A 137 -12.24 -5.73 4.27
N SER A 138 -11.52 -6.17 5.31
CA SER A 138 -10.36 -5.46 5.85
C SER A 138 -9.26 -5.29 4.80
N ASN A 139 -8.97 -6.35 4.03
CA ASN A 139 -8.03 -6.26 2.91
C ASN A 139 -8.52 -5.32 1.80
N PHE A 140 -9.81 -5.39 1.45
CA PHE A 140 -10.41 -4.48 0.47
C PHE A 140 -10.25 -3.01 0.88
N ILE A 141 -10.54 -2.69 2.15
CA ILE A 141 -10.29 -1.35 2.71
C ILE A 141 -8.82 -0.99 2.61
N GLN A 142 -7.92 -1.90 3.02
CA GLN A 142 -6.49 -1.63 3.04
C GLN A 142 -5.90 -1.36 1.65
N SER A 143 -6.39 -2.06 0.63
CA SER A 143 -5.81 -2.01 -0.73
C SER A 143 -6.39 -0.93 -1.63
N ARG A 144 -7.64 -0.48 -1.39
CA ARG A 144 -8.36 0.44 -2.29
C ARG A 144 -8.77 1.77 -1.68
N PHE A 145 -8.80 1.89 -0.34
CA PHE A 145 -9.24 3.13 0.28
C PHE A 145 -8.08 4.12 0.34
N VAL A 146 -8.42 5.38 0.15
CA VAL A 146 -7.48 6.50 0.17
C VAL A 146 -7.56 7.23 1.49
N ASP A 147 -6.41 7.66 1.99
CA ASP A 147 -6.35 8.52 3.16
C ASP A 147 -6.81 9.93 2.74
N TYR A 148 -7.90 10.40 3.36
CA TYR A 148 -8.47 11.74 3.13
C TYR A 148 -8.90 12.37 4.45
N LYS A 149 -8.48 13.62 4.69
CA LYS A 149 -8.67 14.30 5.99
C LYS A 149 -8.19 13.41 7.16
N LYS A 150 -9.09 12.99 8.05
CA LYS A 150 -8.79 12.19 9.26
C LYS A 150 -9.31 10.75 9.17
N GLY A 151 -9.26 10.12 8.00
CA GLY A 151 -9.70 8.73 7.87
C GLY A 151 -9.45 8.12 6.49
N LYS A 152 -9.91 6.88 6.33
CA LYS A 152 -9.89 6.14 5.07
C LYS A 152 -11.24 6.24 4.38
N TYR A 153 -11.23 6.58 3.10
CA TYR A 153 -12.44 6.80 2.31
C TYR A 153 -12.43 5.92 1.06
N LEU A 154 -13.59 5.38 0.73
CA LEU A 154 -13.88 4.92 -0.63
C LEU A 154 -14.02 6.16 -1.51
N ALA A 155 -13.26 6.19 -2.59
CA ALA A 155 -13.35 7.21 -3.62
C ALA A 155 -13.75 6.53 -4.93
N PRO A 156 -15.05 6.49 -5.26
CA PRO A 156 -15.55 5.78 -6.45
C PRO A 156 -14.84 6.23 -7.71
N ILE A 157 -14.59 5.28 -8.62
CA ILE A 157 -13.78 5.41 -9.83
C ILE A 157 -12.30 5.65 -9.51
N PHE A 158 -11.97 6.62 -8.65
CA PHE A 158 -10.61 6.99 -8.30
C PHE A 158 -9.77 5.84 -7.73
N GLU A 159 -10.38 4.95 -6.95
CA GLU A 159 -9.70 3.77 -6.39
C GLU A 159 -9.25 2.74 -7.43
N LEU A 160 -9.74 2.84 -8.67
CA LEU A 160 -9.34 2.00 -9.80
C LEU A 160 -8.04 2.47 -10.46
N ILE A 161 -7.45 3.57 -10.01
CA ILE A 161 -6.16 4.06 -10.50
C ILE A 161 -5.05 3.17 -9.96
N ASN A 162 -4.27 2.56 -10.85
CA ASN A 162 -3.23 1.62 -10.48
C ASN A 162 -1.97 2.29 -9.93
N HIS A 163 -1.19 1.48 -9.21
CA HIS A 163 0.07 1.91 -8.62
C HIS A 163 1.22 1.94 -9.63
N ASN A 164 2.02 3.01 -9.61
CA ASN A 164 3.38 3.03 -10.11
C ASN A 164 4.22 4.08 -9.38
N HIS A 165 5.30 3.66 -8.71
CA HIS A 165 6.17 4.55 -7.93
C HIS A 165 6.81 5.71 -8.71
N ASN A 166 6.89 5.64 -10.05
CA ASN A 166 7.44 6.72 -10.88
C ASN A 166 6.45 7.88 -11.09
N PHE A 167 5.20 7.70 -10.69
CA PHE A 167 4.16 8.71 -10.81
C PHE A 167 4.01 9.49 -9.51
N GLN A 168 3.43 10.68 -9.61
CA GLN A 168 3.10 11.47 -8.42
C GLN A 168 2.02 10.75 -7.60
N THR A 169 2.02 11.04 -6.30
CA THR A 169 0.85 10.73 -5.46
C THR A 169 -0.32 11.59 -5.90
N PHE A 170 -1.54 11.18 -5.56
CA PHE A 170 -2.71 11.99 -5.82
C PHE A 170 -2.67 13.33 -5.07
N SER A 171 -3.28 14.35 -5.68
CA SER A 171 -3.50 15.64 -5.04
C SER A 171 -4.86 15.64 -4.35
N THR A 172 -4.89 16.06 -3.08
CA THR A 172 -6.12 16.46 -2.41
C THR A 172 -6.34 17.94 -2.70
N ASN A 173 -7.53 18.31 -3.19
CA ASN A 173 -7.81 19.68 -3.56
C ASN A 173 -8.71 20.31 -2.49
N GLY A 174 -8.17 20.48 -1.28
CA GLY A 174 -8.87 21.13 -0.15
C GLY A 174 -10.29 20.59 0.05
N SER A 175 -11.30 21.48 0.00
CA SER A 175 -12.73 21.16 0.16
C SER A 175 -13.42 20.62 -1.11
N ALA A 176 -12.69 20.45 -2.22
CA ALA A 176 -13.25 20.01 -3.50
C ALA A 176 -13.14 18.49 -3.72
N GLY A 177 -12.63 17.74 -2.73
CA GLY A 177 -12.47 16.29 -2.79
C GLY A 177 -11.13 15.86 -3.39
N LEU A 178 -11.15 14.78 -4.18
CA LEU A 178 -9.98 14.17 -4.80
C LEU A 178 -10.00 14.41 -6.30
N SER A 179 -8.85 14.73 -6.88
CA SER A 179 -8.74 14.91 -8.33
C SER A 179 -7.44 14.38 -8.87
N THR A 180 -7.50 13.86 -10.10
CA THR A 180 -6.33 13.61 -10.93
C THR A 180 -6.59 14.08 -12.34
N GLU A 181 -5.55 14.58 -12.97
CA GLU A 181 -5.53 14.95 -14.37
C GLU A 181 -4.40 14.20 -15.05
N LYS A 182 -4.58 13.94 -16.33
CA LYS A 182 -3.61 13.24 -17.14
C LYS A 182 -3.04 14.15 -18.21
N LYS A 183 -1.74 14.02 -18.46
CA LYS A 183 -1.10 14.70 -19.58
C LYS A 183 -1.37 13.92 -20.87
N LYS A 184 -1.36 14.67 -21.97
CA LYS A 184 -1.42 14.12 -23.32
C LYS A 184 -0.31 13.07 -23.54
N GLY A 185 -0.66 11.93 -24.15
CA GLY A 185 0.28 10.88 -24.53
C GLY A 185 0.48 9.77 -23.48
N ASP A 186 0.01 9.95 -22.25
CA ASP A 186 0.01 8.84 -21.28
C ASP A 186 -1.05 7.80 -21.70
N HIS A 187 -0.84 6.51 -21.41
CA HIS A 187 -1.80 5.44 -21.78
C HIS A 187 -2.64 4.89 -20.62
N GLU A 188 -2.22 5.01 -19.36
CA GLU A 188 -3.01 4.61 -18.16
C GLU A 188 -2.96 5.70 -17.09
N PHE A 189 -4.01 5.88 -16.30
CA PHE A 189 -3.95 6.67 -15.07
C PHE A 189 -3.18 5.89 -14.01
N LEU A 190 -2.08 6.45 -13.52
CA LEU A 190 -1.21 5.81 -12.53
C LEU A 190 -0.84 6.80 -11.43
N HIS A 191 -0.80 6.32 -10.19
CA HIS A 191 -0.32 7.07 -9.03
C HIS A 191 0.72 6.29 -8.25
N SER A 192 1.61 6.99 -7.57
CA SER A 192 2.26 6.39 -6.41
C SER A 192 1.27 6.38 -5.25
N TYR A 193 1.03 5.22 -4.64
CA TYR A 193 0.08 5.08 -3.53
C TYR A 193 0.62 5.72 -2.25
N SER A 194 1.95 5.73 -2.08
CA SER A 194 2.65 6.47 -1.05
C SER A 194 4.11 6.62 -1.45
N LYS A 195 4.71 7.77 -1.15
CA LYS A 195 6.15 8.01 -1.38
C LYS A 195 7.08 7.26 -0.42
N GLY A 196 6.51 6.48 0.51
CA GLY A 196 7.27 5.76 1.54
C GLY A 196 6.94 4.27 1.60
N ASN A 197 6.41 3.67 0.55
CA ASN A 197 6.25 2.21 0.52
C ASN A 197 7.57 1.54 0.14
N ASP A 198 7.80 0.34 0.66
CA ASP A 198 8.81 -0.60 0.18
C ASP A 198 8.14 -1.84 -0.42
N PRO A 199 8.89 -2.71 -1.14
CA PRO A 199 8.31 -3.87 -1.79
C PRO A 199 7.55 -4.82 -0.85
N ILE A 200 8.01 -4.97 0.40
CA ILE A 200 7.35 -5.82 1.40
C ILE A 200 5.98 -5.24 1.80
N ARG A 201 5.90 -3.92 2.04
CA ARG A 201 4.63 -3.25 2.33
C ARG A 201 3.68 -3.30 1.14
N MET A 202 4.17 -3.20 -0.09
CA MET A 202 3.33 -3.36 -1.29
C MET A 202 2.71 -4.75 -1.34
N PHE A 203 3.49 -5.79 -1.07
CA PHE A 203 3.00 -7.16 -1.05
C PHE A 203 1.94 -7.39 0.03
N PHE A 204 2.25 -7.11 1.31
CA PHE A 204 1.29 -7.40 2.41
C PHE A 204 0.12 -6.42 2.49
N GLY A 205 0.29 -5.19 2.01
CA GLY A 205 -0.72 -4.15 2.03
C GLY A 205 -1.67 -4.21 0.83
N TYR A 206 -1.16 -4.49 -0.36
CA TYR A 206 -1.92 -4.37 -1.60
C TYR A 206 -2.01 -5.67 -2.42
N GLY A 207 -1.30 -6.72 -2.02
CA GLY A 207 -1.42 -8.04 -2.64
C GLY A 207 -0.62 -8.24 -3.93
N PHE A 208 0.29 -7.31 -4.26
CA PHE A 208 1.16 -7.40 -5.44
C PHE A 208 2.57 -6.92 -5.14
N SER A 209 3.52 -7.34 -5.99
CA SER A 209 4.93 -6.98 -5.87
C SER A 209 5.23 -5.75 -6.73
N SER A 210 5.97 -4.79 -6.17
CA SER A 210 6.37 -3.57 -6.89
C SER A 210 7.83 -3.22 -6.60
N LYS A 211 8.51 -2.68 -7.62
CA LYS A 211 9.92 -2.26 -7.56
C LYS A 211 10.07 -0.90 -6.87
N GLU A 212 9.59 -0.77 -5.64
CA GLU A 212 9.67 0.48 -4.89
C GLU A 212 11.14 0.95 -4.72
N PRO A 213 11.37 2.26 -4.66
CA PRO A 213 12.72 2.80 -4.55
C PRO A 213 13.32 2.65 -3.15
N PHE A 214 12.50 2.61 -2.10
CA PHE A 214 12.95 2.50 -0.71
C PHE A 214 12.96 1.05 -0.25
N ALA A 215 13.88 0.74 0.66
CA ALA A 215 13.83 -0.43 1.52
C ALA A 215 13.96 0.02 2.97
N PHE A 216 13.08 -0.46 3.84
CA PHE A 216 13.14 -0.21 5.28
C PHE A 216 13.63 -1.44 6.02
N SER A 217 14.26 -1.23 7.16
CA SER A 217 14.69 -2.31 8.04
C SER A 217 13.48 -3.01 8.66
N PHE A 218 13.52 -4.34 8.76
CA PHE A 218 12.71 -5.08 9.72
C PHE A 218 13.02 -4.66 11.17
N PRO A 219 12.11 -4.96 12.12
CA PRO A 219 12.37 -4.76 13.53
C PRO A 219 13.60 -5.54 13.99
N ILE A 220 14.52 -4.87 14.68
CA ILE A 220 15.76 -5.47 15.18
C ILE A 220 16.29 -4.68 16.38
N VAL A 221 17.01 -5.35 17.27
CA VAL A 221 17.75 -4.70 18.36
C VAL A 221 19.25 -4.76 18.06
N ILE A 222 19.89 -3.59 18.03
CA ILE A 222 21.30 -3.43 17.70
C ILE A 222 22.05 -2.91 18.92
N ASN A 223 23.00 -3.72 19.40
CA ASN A 223 23.99 -3.26 20.37
C ASN A 223 25.06 -2.44 19.64
N VAL A 224 25.29 -1.20 20.09
CA VAL A 224 26.30 -0.30 19.51
C VAL A 224 27.55 -0.34 20.36
N SER A 225 28.72 -0.51 19.76
CA SER A 225 29.99 -0.74 20.48
C SER A 225 30.36 0.35 21.50
N THR A 226 29.89 1.57 21.26
CA THR A 226 30.24 2.78 22.02
C THR A 226 29.25 3.13 23.13
N THR A 227 28.18 2.35 23.33
CA THR A 227 27.20 2.60 24.40
C THR A 227 26.59 1.29 24.90
N LYS A 228 26.22 1.24 26.19
CA LYS A 228 25.49 0.09 26.77
C LYS A 228 24.02 0.07 26.38
N LYS A 229 23.50 1.18 25.88
CA LYS A 229 22.09 1.37 25.57
C LYS A 229 21.83 0.98 24.11
N PRO A 230 21.13 -0.13 23.84
CA PRO A 230 20.91 -0.61 22.48
C PRO A 230 20.01 0.34 21.68
N VAL A 231 20.04 0.17 20.35
CA VAL A 231 19.12 0.78 19.41
C VAL A 231 18.06 -0.26 19.04
N ARG A 232 16.79 0.02 19.32
CA ARG A 232 15.68 -0.77 18.80
C ARG A 232 15.14 -0.10 17.54
N ILE A 233 15.15 -0.84 16.44
CA ILE A 233 14.45 -0.48 15.21
C ILE A 233 13.09 -1.17 15.27
N GLN A 234 11.99 -0.42 15.11
CA GLN A 234 10.63 -1.00 15.08
C GLN A 234 10.18 -1.42 13.66
N GLY A 235 10.95 -1.06 12.64
CA GLY A 235 10.59 -1.25 11.24
C GLY A 235 9.47 -0.32 10.78
N GLY A 236 8.60 -0.84 9.90
CA GLY A 236 7.55 -0.05 9.24
C GLY A 236 8.10 0.83 8.12
N SER A 237 7.30 1.82 7.68
CA SER A 237 7.76 2.79 6.71
C SER A 237 7.27 4.21 6.98
N GLY A 238 8.09 5.19 6.62
CA GLY A 238 7.90 6.60 6.97
C GLY A 238 7.56 7.46 5.76
N ILE A 239 6.94 8.62 6.00
CA ILE A 239 6.69 9.62 4.96
C ILE A 239 8.04 10.06 4.39
N GLU A 240 8.26 9.78 3.10
CA GLU A 240 9.50 10.13 2.38
C GLU A 240 10.79 9.64 3.08
N GLY A 241 10.71 8.54 3.85
CA GLY A 241 11.87 7.93 4.52
C GLY A 241 12.38 8.67 5.76
N LEU A 242 11.55 9.51 6.38
CA LEU A 242 11.89 10.18 7.65
C LEU A 242 11.92 9.19 8.82
N ILE A 243 13.02 9.23 9.58
CA ILE A 243 13.23 8.40 10.77
C ILE A 243 12.62 9.10 11.98
N HIS A 244 11.75 8.42 12.72
CA HIS A 244 11.30 8.92 14.03
C HIS A 244 12.20 8.38 15.13
N LEU A 245 12.58 9.24 16.06
CA LEU A 245 13.51 8.94 17.14
C LEU A 245 12.83 9.15 18.50
N GLN A 246 12.90 8.15 19.36
CA GLN A 246 12.48 8.29 20.76
C GLN A 246 13.60 7.81 21.69
N ASN A 247 13.98 8.67 22.63
CA ASN A 247 14.97 8.33 23.65
C ASN A 247 14.25 7.81 24.89
N GLN A 248 14.29 6.51 25.13
CA GLN A 248 13.69 5.86 26.30
C GLN A 248 14.77 5.51 27.33
N ASP A 249 14.45 5.20 28.58
CA ASP A 249 15.48 4.98 29.62
C ASP A 249 16.49 3.87 29.24
N ASN A 250 16.01 2.77 28.66
CA ASN A 250 16.80 1.56 28.42
C ASN A 250 17.24 1.34 26.98
N GLU A 251 16.68 2.08 26.01
CA GLU A 251 16.99 1.92 24.59
C GLU A 251 16.76 3.21 23.81
N LEU A 252 17.39 3.30 22.64
CA LEU A 252 17.09 4.33 21.66
C LEU A 252 16.19 3.72 20.58
N LEU A 253 15.01 4.28 20.39
CA LEU A 253 14.01 3.73 19.48
C LEU A 253 14.04 4.48 18.15
N LEU A 254 14.14 3.73 17.05
CA LEU A 254 14.08 4.22 15.68
C LEU A 254 12.89 3.59 14.95
N ASP A 255 11.96 4.42 14.49
CA ASP A 255 10.93 3.99 13.56
C ASP A 255 11.37 4.31 12.13
N TYR A 256 11.00 3.45 11.20
CA TYR A 256 11.13 3.70 9.77
C TYR A 256 12.58 3.91 9.30
N LEU A 257 13.55 3.16 9.84
CA LEU A 257 14.93 3.24 9.38
C LEU A 257 15.04 2.80 7.90
N PRO A 258 15.30 3.71 6.94
CA PRO A 258 15.63 3.31 5.59
C PRO A 258 16.99 2.61 5.59
N ILE A 259 17.09 1.50 4.86
CA ILE A 259 18.33 0.74 4.64
C ILE A 259 18.72 0.68 3.15
N GLY A 260 17.88 1.23 2.28
CA GLY A 260 18.16 1.38 0.86
C GLY A 260 17.30 2.47 0.24
N ASN A 261 17.87 3.16 -0.76
CA ASN A 261 17.15 4.05 -1.65
C ASN A 261 17.80 4.01 -3.04
N LYS A 262 17.05 3.54 -4.03
CA LYS A 262 17.51 3.41 -5.42
C LYS A 262 17.93 4.73 -6.06
N PHE A 263 17.28 5.84 -5.71
CA PHE A 263 17.55 7.14 -6.31
C PHE A 263 18.66 7.92 -5.60
N ASP A 264 18.95 7.59 -4.33
CA ASP A 264 20.00 8.22 -3.54
C ASP A 264 20.63 7.20 -2.57
N PRO A 265 21.71 6.51 -2.99
CA PRO A 265 22.52 5.61 -2.17
C PRO A 265 22.92 6.16 -0.79
N THR A 266 23.14 7.48 -0.70
CA THR A 266 23.62 8.13 0.53
C THR A 266 22.49 8.51 1.47
N PHE A 267 21.23 8.40 1.03
CA PHE A 267 20.06 8.80 1.79
C PHE A 267 19.99 8.13 3.18
N PRO A 268 20.13 6.79 3.32
CA PRO A 268 20.06 6.13 4.63
C PRO A 268 21.06 6.68 5.66
N ILE A 269 22.34 6.78 5.28
CA ILE A 269 23.38 7.23 6.20
C ILE A 269 23.25 8.73 6.52
N ARG A 270 22.85 9.54 5.54
CA ARG A 270 22.63 10.97 5.73
C ARG A 270 21.46 11.23 6.69
N GLN A 271 20.33 10.54 6.49
CA GLN A 271 19.18 10.65 7.39
C GLN A 271 19.54 10.19 8.80
N LEU A 272 20.13 9.01 8.95
CA LEU A 272 20.47 8.47 10.26
C LEU A 272 21.48 9.36 11.01
N THR A 273 22.45 9.93 10.29
CA THR A 273 23.43 10.87 10.85
C THR A 273 22.78 12.16 11.32
N ALA A 274 21.83 12.70 10.54
CA ALA A 274 21.06 13.89 10.93
C ALA A 274 20.19 13.60 12.17
N THR A 275 19.48 12.47 12.18
CA THR A 275 18.62 12.04 13.28
C THR A 275 19.40 11.80 14.58
N LEU A 276 20.58 11.18 14.50
CA LEU A 276 21.42 10.86 15.67
C LEU A 276 22.36 11.99 16.10
N LYS A 277 22.30 13.17 15.47
CA LYS A 277 23.13 14.33 15.85
C LYS A 277 23.10 14.67 17.35
N PRO A 278 21.97 14.55 18.08
CA PRO A 278 21.93 14.79 19.52
C PRO A 278 22.58 13.68 20.38
N PHE A 279 22.93 12.53 19.79
CA PHE A 279 23.42 11.34 20.50
C PHE A 279 24.76 10.85 19.87
N PRO A 280 25.87 11.60 20.04
CA PRO A 280 27.15 11.35 19.36
C PRO A 280 27.83 10.02 19.73
N GLU A 281 27.41 9.41 20.84
CA GLU A 281 27.81 8.08 21.27
C GLU A 281 27.25 6.99 20.36
N TYR A 282 26.19 7.24 19.59
CA TYR A 282 25.66 6.30 18.61
C TYR A 282 26.38 6.49 17.27
N LYS A 283 26.89 5.42 16.68
CA LYS A 283 27.62 5.47 15.40
C LYS A 283 26.68 5.10 14.25
N PRO A 284 26.24 6.08 13.42
CA PRO A 284 25.26 5.82 12.36
C PRO A 284 25.68 4.69 11.40
N ARG A 285 26.95 4.67 11.00
CA ARG A 285 27.48 3.63 10.10
C ARG A 285 27.49 2.24 10.72
N GLU A 286 27.75 2.13 12.03
CA GLU A 286 27.70 0.83 12.72
C GLU A 286 26.26 0.30 12.77
N ILE A 287 25.30 1.15 13.15
CA ILE A 287 23.88 0.80 13.23
C ILE A 287 23.38 0.38 11.85
N LEU A 288 23.66 1.18 10.83
CA LEU A 288 23.18 0.93 9.48
C LEU A 288 23.77 -0.35 8.87
N ASN A 289 25.07 -0.61 9.08
CA ASN A 289 25.69 -1.85 8.61
C ASN A 289 25.09 -3.09 9.29
N LYS A 290 24.85 -3.03 10.61
CA LYS A 290 24.22 -4.14 11.33
C LYS A 290 22.78 -4.38 10.87
N ALA A 291 22.02 -3.31 10.67
CA ALA A 291 20.67 -3.40 10.11
C ALA A 291 20.69 -4.01 8.69
N PHE A 292 21.55 -3.50 7.81
CA PHE A 292 21.73 -4.00 6.44
C PHE A 292 22.03 -5.50 6.41
N THR A 293 23.07 -5.93 7.14
CA THR A 293 23.50 -7.34 7.13
C THR A 293 22.39 -8.25 7.63
N SER A 294 21.74 -7.91 8.75
CA SER A 294 20.66 -8.74 9.29
C SER A 294 19.46 -8.82 8.34
N ASN A 295 19.05 -7.71 7.71
CA ASN A 295 17.95 -7.73 6.75
C ASN A 295 18.31 -8.58 5.52
N GLN A 296 19.53 -8.46 5.00
CA GLN A 296 19.98 -9.24 3.85
C GLN A 296 19.99 -10.74 4.15
N GLU A 297 20.50 -11.14 5.32
CA GLU A 297 20.53 -12.54 5.77
C GLU A 297 19.13 -13.12 5.87
N GLU A 298 18.20 -12.40 6.51
CA GLU A 298 16.81 -12.86 6.69
C GLU A 298 16.04 -12.94 5.37
N ILE A 299 16.23 -11.97 4.46
CA ILE A 299 15.61 -12.02 3.13
C ILE A 299 16.16 -13.21 2.32
N CYS A 300 17.48 -13.44 2.34
CA CYS A 300 18.08 -14.59 1.67
C CYS A 300 17.56 -15.91 2.26
N ASN A 301 17.41 -16.00 3.58
CA ASN A 301 16.83 -17.15 4.24
C ASN A 301 15.38 -17.40 3.79
N LEU A 302 14.54 -16.36 3.78
CA LEU A 302 13.17 -16.45 3.25
C LEU A 302 13.14 -16.95 1.79
N LEU A 303 13.99 -16.40 0.93
CA LEU A 303 14.07 -16.81 -0.48
C LEU A 303 14.41 -18.29 -0.64
N LEU A 304 15.38 -18.80 0.13
CA LEU A 304 15.75 -20.23 0.13
C LEU A 304 14.59 -21.12 0.58
N LYS A 305 13.84 -20.70 1.62
CA LYS A 305 12.69 -21.47 2.13
C LYS A 305 11.51 -21.44 1.18
N LEU A 306 11.31 -20.33 0.48
CA LEU A 306 10.28 -20.20 -0.53
C LEU A 306 10.61 -21.01 -1.79
N ASP A 307 11.87 -21.33 -2.05
CA ASP A 307 12.28 -22.03 -3.29
C ASP A 307 11.59 -23.38 -3.48
N GLN A 308 11.24 -24.03 -2.37
CA GLN A 308 10.56 -25.31 -2.32
C GLN A 308 9.04 -25.22 -2.56
N SER A 309 8.49 -24.00 -2.68
CA SER A 309 7.07 -23.73 -2.83
C SER A 309 6.72 -23.17 -4.22
N ASN A 310 5.76 -23.80 -4.88
CA ASN A 310 5.27 -23.43 -6.21
C ASN A 310 3.92 -22.68 -6.18
N SER A 311 3.52 -22.16 -5.02
CA SER A 311 2.27 -21.40 -4.93
C SER A 311 2.39 -20.02 -5.59
N LYS A 312 1.26 -19.47 -6.07
CA LYS A 312 1.20 -18.10 -6.60
C LYS A 312 1.68 -17.08 -5.57
N ILE A 313 1.28 -17.23 -4.31
CA ILE A 313 1.65 -16.31 -3.22
C ILE A 313 3.13 -16.43 -2.86
N SER A 314 3.69 -17.65 -2.88
CA SER A 314 5.13 -17.84 -2.72
C SER A 314 5.92 -17.16 -3.84
N SER A 315 5.43 -17.21 -5.07
CA SER A 315 6.08 -16.55 -6.22
C SER A 315 6.04 -15.03 -6.10
N LEU A 316 4.88 -14.47 -5.74
CA LEU A 316 4.75 -13.03 -5.48
C LEU A 316 5.64 -12.57 -4.32
N LEU A 317 5.68 -13.31 -3.21
CA LEU A 317 6.53 -12.99 -2.07
C LEU A 317 8.03 -13.06 -2.45
N LYS A 318 8.45 -14.07 -3.22
CA LYS A 318 9.83 -14.13 -3.76
C LYS A 318 10.15 -12.87 -4.57
N GLU A 319 9.24 -12.45 -5.44
CA GLU A 319 9.41 -11.25 -6.25
C GLU A 319 9.55 -9.98 -5.39
N ALA A 320 8.68 -9.82 -4.37
CA ALA A 320 8.76 -8.70 -3.44
C ALA A 320 10.08 -8.68 -2.65
N LEU A 321 10.55 -9.85 -2.18
CA LEU A 321 11.84 -10.00 -1.50
C LEU A 321 13.02 -9.66 -2.41
N CYS A 322 12.99 -10.09 -3.68
CA CYS A 322 13.99 -9.71 -4.68
C CYS A 322 14.00 -8.21 -4.94
N TYR A 323 12.83 -7.57 -4.99
CA TYR A 323 12.74 -6.11 -5.11
C TYR A 323 13.26 -5.39 -3.87
N GLN A 324 12.98 -5.91 -2.66
CA GLN A 324 13.55 -5.39 -1.42
C GLN A 324 15.08 -5.45 -1.47
N LEU A 325 15.67 -6.59 -1.83
CA LEU A 325 17.13 -6.73 -2.01
C LEU A 325 17.67 -5.78 -3.08
N SER A 326 16.96 -5.60 -4.19
CA SER A 326 17.38 -4.67 -5.23
C SER A 326 17.42 -3.23 -4.71
N ALA A 327 16.47 -2.80 -3.89
CA ALA A 327 16.46 -1.46 -3.30
C ALA A 327 17.57 -1.30 -2.24
N ILE A 328 17.87 -2.37 -1.48
CA ILE A 328 18.98 -2.45 -0.52
C ILE A 328 20.35 -2.35 -1.22
N ALA A 329 20.51 -3.00 -2.38
CA ALA A 329 21.78 -3.13 -3.09
C ALA A 329 22.41 -1.79 -3.55
N TYR A 330 21.64 -0.70 -3.55
CA TYR A 330 22.15 0.64 -3.84
C TYR A 330 22.89 1.27 -2.64
N TYR A 331 23.05 0.58 -1.51
CA TYR A 331 23.87 1.03 -0.39
C TYR A 331 25.35 0.70 -0.60
N TRP A 332 26.08 1.49 -1.41
CA TRP A 332 27.55 1.44 -1.52
C TRP A 332 28.16 2.81 -1.81
#